data_AF-A0A661HTR0-F1
#
_entry.id   AF-A0A661HTR0-F1
#
_cell.length_a   1.000
_cell.length_b   1.000
_cell.length_c   1.000
_cell.angle_alpha   90.00
_cell.angle_beta   90.00
_cell.angle_gamma   90.00
#
_symmetry.space_group_name_H-M   'P 1'
#
loop_
_entity.id
_entity.type
_entity.pdbx_description
1 polymer ?
#
loop_
_entity_poly.entity_id
_entity_poly.type
_entity_poly.pdbx_seq_one_letter_code
_entity_poly.pdbx_strand_id
1 'polypeptide(L)' 'MKKRIEEVINHVQKSSNVSDENKPLILEKLEEWKEEDNAISEVTVRFETWWMEMEPIFAELGWV' A
#
# COMPACT_ATOMS: atom_id res chain seq x y z
N MET A 1 -0.08 -4.79 -1.72
CA MET A 1 -0.71 -5.80 -0.83
C MET A 1 -2.23 -5.76 -0.86
N LYS A 2 -2.82 -4.70 -1.40
CA LYS A 2 -4.25 -4.44 -1.60
C LYS A 2 -5.23 -5.63 -1.66
N LYS A 3 -5.08 -6.57 -2.62
CA LYS A 3 -5.99 -7.74 -2.75
C LYS A 3 -6.06 -8.60 -1.49
N ARG A 4 -4.92 -8.81 -0.82
CA ARG A 4 -4.86 -9.61 0.41
C ARG A 4 -5.53 -8.90 1.59
N ILE A 5 -5.41 -7.57 1.67
CA ILE A 5 -6.08 -6.77 2.71
C ILE A 5 -7.61 -6.80 2.51
N GLU A 6 -8.10 -6.69 1.28
CA GLU A 6 -9.53 -6.78 0.98
C GLU A 6 -10.13 -8.16 1.30
N GLU A 7 -9.38 -9.24 1.07
CA GLU A 7 -9.80 -10.59 1.46
C GLU A 7 -9.90 -10.75 2.98
N VAL A 8 -8.95 -10.16 3.72
CA VAL A 8 -8.93 -10.18 5.19
C VAL A 8 -10.07 -9.36 5.77
N ILE A 9 -10.36 -8.18 5.23
CA ILE A 9 -11.51 -7.35 5.62
C ILE A 9 -12.82 -8.15 5.47
N ASN A 10 -13.00 -8.79 4.32
CA ASN A 10 -14.16 -9.64 4.06
C ASN A 10 -14.27 -10.81 5.06
N HIS A 11 -13.15 -11.41 5.45
CA HIS A 11 -13.13 -12.48 6.45
C HIS A 11 -13.47 -11.95 7.85
N VAL A 12 -12.91 -10.82 8.27
CA VAL A 12 -13.19 -10.23 9.60
C VAL A 12 -14.67 -9.86 9.74
N GLN A 13 -15.28 -9.29 8.70
CA GLN A 13 -16.71 -8.95 8.69
C GLN A 13 -17.60 -10.17 8.90
N LYS A 14 -17.29 -11.29 8.23
CA LYS A 14 -18.09 -12.52 8.25
C LYS A 14 -17.71 -13.49 9.37
N SER A 15 -16.61 -13.24 10.07
CA SER A 15 -16.08 -14.15 11.08
C SER A 15 -16.95 -14.16 12.33
N SER A 16 -17.30 -15.35 12.80
CA SER A 16 -17.87 -15.59 14.12
C SER A 16 -16.80 -15.73 15.21
N ASN A 17 -15.53 -15.84 14.83
CA ASN A 17 -14.39 -16.05 15.75
C ASN A 17 -13.82 -14.74 16.29
N VAL A 18 -14.26 -13.61 15.73
CA VAL A 18 -13.95 -12.27 16.23
C VAL A 18 -15.23 -11.73 16.84
N SER A 19 -15.16 -11.25 18.09
CA SER A 19 -16.33 -10.65 18.74
C SER A 19 -16.79 -9.41 17.98
N ASP A 20 -18.10 -9.20 17.92
CA ASP A 20 -18.68 -8.04 17.23
C ASP A 20 -18.21 -6.70 17.83
N GLU A 21 -17.85 -6.69 19.11
CA GLU A 21 -17.18 -5.59 19.83
C GLU A 21 -15.84 -5.20 19.20
N ASN A 22 -15.02 -6.18 18.81
CA ASN A 22 -13.66 -5.95 18.34
C ASN A 22 -13.58 -5.74 16.82
N LYS A 23 -14.61 -6.14 16.07
CA LYS A 23 -14.65 -6.00 14.62
C LYS A 23 -14.44 -4.55 14.14
N PRO A 24 -15.10 -3.52 14.69
CA PRO A 24 -14.92 -2.14 14.23
C PRO A 24 -13.46 -1.70 14.26
N LEU A 25 -12.77 -1.98 15.36
CA LEU A 25 -11.39 -1.56 15.60
C LEU A 25 -10.40 -2.30 14.69
N ILE A 26 -10.65 -3.59 14.43
CA ILE A 26 -9.85 -4.38 13.48
C ILE A 26 -10.07 -3.89 12.05
N LEU A 27 -11.31 -3.56 11.67
CA LEU A 27 -11.64 -3.08 10.33
C LEU A 27 -11.05 -1.70 10.05
N GLU A 28 -11.12 -0.80 11.04
CA GLU A 28 -10.46 0.51 10.99
C GLU A 28 -8.96 0.35 10.72
N LYS A 29 -8.30 -0.54 11.47
CA LYS A 29 -6.86 -0.76 11.30
C LYS A 29 -6.49 -1.33 9.93
N LEU A 30 -7.34 -2.20 9.38
CA LEU A 30 -7.12 -2.78 8.05
C LEU A 30 -7.29 -1.75 6.93
N GLU A 31 -8.22 -0.80 7.06
CA GLU A 31 -8.34 0.28 6.09
C GLU A 31 -7.23 1.31 6.19
N GLU A 32 -6.75 1.65 7.39
CA GLU A 32 -5.53 2.47 7.53
C GLU A 32 -4.36 1.84 6.75
N TRP A 33 -4.12 0.54 6.91
CA TRP A 33 -3.04 -0.16 6.21
C TRP A 33 -3.23 -0.17 4.68
N LYS A 34 -4.48 -0.21 4.20
CA LYS A 34 -4.78 -0.13 2.77
C LYS A 34 -4.48 1.25 2.21
N GLU A 35 -4.74 2.31 2.97
CA GLU A 35 -4.42 3.68 2.60
C GLU A 35 -2.91 3.92 2.58
N GLU A 36 -2.18 3.39 3.57
CA GLU A 36 -0.72 3.42 3.63
C GLU A 36 -0.07 2.70 2.43
N ASP A 37 -0.53 1.51 2.04
CA ASP A 37 -0.06 0.77 0.85
C ASP A 37 -0.23 1.61 -0.43
N ASN A 38 -1.34 2.36 -0.54
CA ASN A 38 -1.58 3.24 -1.68
C ASN A 38 -0.63 4.44 -1.68
N ALA A 39 -0.44 5.09 -0.53
CA ALA A 39 0.44 6.25 -0.42
C ALA A 39 1.89 5.89 -0.76
N ILE A 40 2.39 4.75 -0.28
CA ILE A 40 3.72 4.23 -0.64
C ILE A 40 3.82 3.95 -2.14
N SER A 41 2.77 3.36 -2.73
CA SER A 41 2.73 3.10 -4.17
C SER A 41 2.80 4.39 -4.99
N GLU A 42 2.11 5.45 -4.57
CA GLU A 42 2.15 6.74 -5.25
C GLU A 42 3.54 7.38 -5.20
N VAL A 43 4.17 7.34 -4.02
CA VAL A 43 5.55 7.84 -3.84
C VAL A 43 6.53 7.07 -4.72
N THR A 44 6.38 5.75 -4.80
CA THR A 44 7.23 4.89 -5.65
C THR A 44 7.14 5.29 -7.12
N VAL A 45 5.92 5.48 -7.64
CA VAL A 45 5.71 5.90 -9.04
C VAL A 45 6.32 7.28 -9.32
N ARG A 46 6.21 8.23 -8.38
CA ARG A 46 6.86 9.54 -8.51
C ARG A 46 8.38 9.41 -8.56
N PHE A 47 8.97 8.56 -7.72
CA PHE A 47 10.42 8.29 -7.75
C PHE A 47 10.86 7.63 -9.06
N GLU A 48 10.11 6.65 -9.56
CA GLU A 48 10.39 6.02 -10.86
C GLU A 48 10.32 7.03 -12.01
N THR A 49 9.31 7.91 -11.97
CA THR A 49 9.16 8.99 -12.97
C THR A 49 10.36 9.93 -12.91
N TRP A 50 10.72 10.39 -11.71
CA TRP A 50 11.86 11.28 -11.52
C TRP A 50 13.19 10.61 -11.91
N TRP A 51 13.35 9.31 -11.63
CA TRP A 51 14.51 8.55 -12.06
C TRP A 51 14.64 8.51 -13.58
N MET A 52 13.55 8.27 -14.32
CA MET A 52 13.55 8.30 -15.79
C MET A 52 13.94 9.68 -16.35
N GLU A 53 13.56 10.77 -15.67
CA GLU A 53 13.96 12.13 -16.06
C GLU A 53 15.45 12.40 -15.81
N MET A 54 16.02 11.82 -14.75
CA MET A 54 17.41 12.04 -14.33
C MET A 54 18.41 11.06 -14.97
N GLU A 55 17.95 9.87 -15.40
CA GLU A 55 18.79 8.83 -16.02
C GLU A 55 19.69 9.39 -17.16
N PRO A 56 19.20 10.21 -18.10
CA PRO A 56 20.05 10.75 -19.16
C PRO A 56 21.23 11.57 -18.64
N ILE A 57 21.03 12.35 -17.57
CA ILE A 57 22.10 13.15 -16.94
C ILE A 57 23.13 12.22 -16.29
N PHE A 58 22.68 11.17 -15.61
CA PHE A 58 23.59 10.18 -15.03
C PHE A 58 24.37 9.42 -16.10
N ALA A 59 23.75 9.11 -17.24
CA ALA A 59 24.42 8.50 -18.39
C ALA A 59 25.46 9.44 -19.02
N GLU A 60 25.16 10.73 -19.16
CA GLU A 60 26.13 11.76 -19.62
C GLU A 60 27.35 11.84 -18.70
N LEU A 61 27.17 11.63 -17.40
CA LEU A 61 28.23 11.63 -16.40
C LEU A 61 28.94 10.27 -16.25
N GLY A 62 28.49 9.24 -16.97
CA GLY A 62 29.05 7.88 -16.91
C GLY A 62 28.79 7.16 -15.59
N TRP A 63 27.72 7.50 -14.88
CA TRP A 63 27.36 6.93 -13.57
C TRP A 63 26.43 5.72 -13.66
N VAL A 64 25.87 5.45 -14.85
CA VAL A 64 25.08 4.27 -15.23
C VAL A 64 25.44 3.83 -16.65
#